data_AF-A0A381UUH6-F1
#
_entry.id   AF-A0A381UUH6-F1
#
_cell.length_a   1.000
_cell.length_b   1.000
_cell.length_c   1.000
_cell.angle_alpha   90.00
_cell.angle_beta   90.00
_cell.angle_gamma   90.00
#
_symmetry.space_group_name_H-M   'P 1'
#
loop_
_entity.id
_entity.type
_entity.pdbx_description
1 polymer ?
#
loop_
_entity_poly.entity_id
_entity_poly.type
_entity_poly.pdbx_seq_one_letter_code
_entity_poly.pdbx_strand_id
1 'polypeptide(L)'
;MYDVVLVGHEKLMGEVIRLEGEKSTIQVYEDTSGIMPGEPVENTGASLSVELGPGLLRSIYDGIQRPLPVLQDSMGDYILRGVTAPGLDHTVKWDFKATSKAGDEVNGGDILGTVQETPTIVHKILVPPKVSGKIKSIKKGKYTVDDVIGTLEDGTKLQLMHKWPVR
;
A
#
# COMPACT_ATOMS: atom_id res chain seq x y z
N MET A 1 -0.65 6.78 -17.93
CA MET A 1 -2.01 7.34 -17.74
C MET A 1 -2.54 6.71 -16.46
N TYR A 2 -3.10 7.49 -15.54
CA TYR A 2 -3.41 7.13 -14.15
C TYR A 2 -2.20 6.97 -13.21
N ASP A 3 -0.99 7.25 -13.68
CA ASP A 3 0.19 7.30 -12.84
C ASP A 3 0.05 8.41 -11.79
N VAL A 4 0.43 8.09 -10.55
CA VAL A 4 0.61 9.06 -9.48
C VAL A 4 1.89 9.85 -9.76
N VAL A 5 1.78 11.15 -9.65
CA VAL A 5 2.86 12.11 -9.82
C VAL A 5 2.98 12.99 -8.58
N LEU A 6 4.19 13.49 -8.34
CA LEU A 6 4.49 14.49 -7.32
C LEU A 6 4.73 15.82 -8.01
N VAL A 7 3.90 16.82 -7.72
CA VAL A 7 3.88 18.11 -8.42
C VAL A 7 4.49 19.19 -7.53
N GLY A 8 5.43 19.95 -8.09
CA GLY A 8 6.03 21.08 -7.41
C GLY A 8 7.17 20.70 -6.48
N HIS A 9 7.82 21.72 -5.91
CA HIS A 9 8.85 21.52 -4.88
C HIS A 9 8.27 20.92 -3.59
N GLU A 10 6.99 21.18 -3.31
CA GLU A 10 6.25 20.60 -2.18
C GLU A 10 5.80 19.16 -2.43
N LYS A 11 6.04 18.60 -3.64
CA LYS A 11 5.71 17.21 -3.99
C LYS A 11 4.24 16.84 -3.76
N LEU A 12 3.34 17.74 -4.14
CA LEU A 12 1.90 17.54 -3.99
C LEU A 12 1.43 16.33 -4.80
N MET A 13 0.61 15.49 -4.19
CA MET A 13 0.16 14.27 -4.85
C MET A 13 -0.89 14.59 -5.94
N GLY A 14 -0.70 14.03 -7.14
CA GLY A 14 -1.66 14.10 -8.23
C GLY A 14 -1.68 12.85 -9.10
N GLU A 15 -2.65 12.79 -10.01
CA GLU A 15 -2.86 11.67 -10.95
C GLU A 15 -2.94 12.18 -12.39
N VAL A 16 -2.25 11.51 -13.33
CA VAL A 16 -2.33 11.86 -14.76
C VAL A 16 -3.65 11.41 -15.36
N ILE A 17 -4.52 12.37 -15.71
CA ILE A 17 -5.86 12.10 -16.25
C ILE A 17 -5.96 12.24 -17.77
N ARG A 18 -4.99 12.89 -18.43
CA ARG A 18 -4.94 13.02 -19.89
C ARG A 18 -3.51 13.13 -20.41
N LEU A 19 -3.29 12.58 -21.60
CA LEU A 19 -2.06 12.72 -22.37
C LEU A 19 -2.39 13.29 -23.76
N GLU A 20 -1.77 14.40 -24.13
CA GLU A 20 -1.90 15.07 -25.43
C GLU A 20 -0.51 15.40 -25.98
N GLY A 21 0.05 14.51 -26.82
CA GLY A 21 1.43 14.64 -27.30
C GLY A 21 2.42 14.62 -26.15
N GLU A 22 3.20 15.69 -25.98
CA GLU A 22 4.16 15.86 -24.88
C GLU A 22 3.56 16.53 -23.63
N LYS A 23 2.25 16.80 -23.63
CA LYS A 23 1.56 17.42 -22.49
C LYS A 23 0.77 16.40 -21.69
N SER A 24 0.86 16.51 -20.36
CA SER A 24 0.08 15.73 -19.40
C SER A 24 -0.85 16.65 -18.62
N THR A 25 -2.13 16.29 -18.50
CA THR A 25 -3.05 16.93 -17.55
C THR A 25 -3.08 16.13 -16.26
N ILE A 26 -2.78 16.80 -15.16
CA ILE A 26 -2.66 16.20 -13.83
C ILE A 26 -3.79 16.74 -12.94
N GLN A 27 -4.50 15.85 -12.27
CA GLN A 27 -5.44 16.19 -11.20
C GLN A 27 -4.68 16.13 -9.87
N VAL A 28 -4.46 17.27 -9.22
CA VAL A 28 -3.82 17.36 -7.90
C VAL A 28 -4.87 17.18 -6.81
N TYR A 29 -4.57 16.39 -5.77
CA TYR A 29 -5.50 16.09 -4.66
C TYR A 29 -5.39 17.05 -3.47
N GLU A 30 -4.43 17.98 -3.53
CA GLU A 30 -4.16 19.00 -2.51
C GLU A 30 -4.33 20.40 -3.12
N ASP A 31 -4.40 21.43 -2.28
CA ASP A 31 -4.49 22.81 -2.74
C ASP A 31 -3.24 23.22 -3.52
N THR A 32 -3.43 23.76 -4.73
CA THR A 32 -2.35 24.14 -5.65
C THR A 32 -1.90 25.60 -5.51
N SER A 33 -2.40 26.31 -4.49
CA SER A 33 -2.04 27.72 -4.26
C SER A 33 -0.53 27.85 -4.04
N GLY A 34 0.12 28.66 -4.88
CA GLY A 34 1.56 28.94 -4.80
C GLY A 34 2.43 28.18 -5.80
N ILE A 35 1.90 27.17 -6.50
CA ILE A 35 2.64 26.46 -7.56
C ILE A 35 2.87 27.39 -8.75
N MET A 36 4.08 27.36 -9.32
CA MET A 36 4.49 28.17 -10.47
C MET A 36 4.88 27.32 -11.69
N PRO A 37 4.70 27.84 -12.92
CA PRO A 37 5.26 27.21 -14.11
C PRO A 37 6.78 27.03 -14.00
N GLY A 38 7.28 25.84 -14.39
CA GLY A 38 8.69 25.49 -14.34
C GLY A 38 9.11 24.65 -13.14
N GLU A 39 8.22 24.47 -12.15
CA GLU A 39 8.45 23.54 -11.06
C GLU A 39 8.46 22.06 -11.53
N PRO A 40 9.17 21.17 -10.82
CA PRO A 40 9.32 19.79 -11.23
C PRO A 40 8.02 18.99 -11.10
N VAL A 41 7.90 17.95 -11.93
CA VAL A 41 6.90 16.90 -11.81
C VAL A 41 7.62 15.55 -11.84
N GLU A 42 7.50 14.78 -10.77
CA GLU A 42 8.12 13.45 -10.65
C GLU A 42 7.05 12.36 -10.84
N ASN A 43 7.26 11.42 -11.76
CA ASN A 43 6.37 10.27 -11.93
C ASN A 43 6.81 9.13 -10.98
N THR A 44 5.86 8.58 -10.20
CA THR A 44 6.11 7.44 -9.30
C THR A 44 6.14 6.10 -10.03
N GLY A 45 5.65 6.03 -11.27
CA GLY A 45 5.53 4.82 -12.08
C GLY A 45 4.42 3.87 -11.62
N ALA A 46 3.61 4.28 -10.65
CA ALA A 46 2.52 3.47 -10.09
C ALA A 46 1.20 4.25 -10.15
N SER A 47 0.10 3.52 -10.36
CA SER A 47 -1.24 4.07 -10.18
C SER A 47 -1.57 4.28 -8.70
N LEU A 48 -2.58 5.11 -8.42
CA LEU A 48 -3.06 5.30 -7.06
C LEU A 48 -3.47 3.93 -6.49
N SER A 49 -2.77 3.51 -5.45
CA SER A 49 -2.87 2.18 -4.89
C SER A 49 -2.97 2.24 -3.38
N VAL A 50 -3.70 1.29 -2.82
CA VAL A 50 -3.85 1.11 -1.39
C VAL A 50 -3.04 -0.07 -0.91
N GLU A 51 -2.54 0.03 0.31
CA GLU A 51 -1.93 -1.05 1.06
C GLU A 51 -3.01 -1.87 1.74
N LEU A 52 -3.07 -3.17 1.43
CA LEU A 52 -4.03 -4.12 1.95
C LEU A 52 -3.31 -5.15 2.81
N GLY A 53 -3.53 -5.09 4.12
CA GLY A 53 -2.90 -5.98 5.10
C GLY A 53 -3.38 -5.70 6.52
N PRO A 54 -2.84 -6.42 7.53
CA PRO A 54 -3.22 -6.21 8.93
C PRO A 54 -2.72 -4.85 9.44
N GLY A 55 -3.61 -4.10 10.10
CA GLY A 55 -3.37 -2.75 10.61
C GLY A 55 -4.44 -1.75 10.18
N LEU A 56 -5.13 -2.01 9.06
CA LEU A 56 -6.18 -1.13 8.52
C LEU A 56 -7.31 -0.86 9.50
N LEU A 57 -7.72 -1.87 10.28
CA LEU A 57 -8.88 -1.75 11.18
C LEU A 57 -8.60 -0.91 12.43
N ARG A 58 -7.35 -0.48 12.63
CA ARG A 58 -6.90 0.23 13.83
C ARG A 58 -6.64 1.73 13.59
N SER A 59 -6.85 2.21 12.37
CA SER A 59 -6.50 3.58 11.99
C SER A 59 -7.67 4.31 11.32
N ILE A 60 -7.53 5.63 11.19
CA ILE A 60 -8.44 6.53 10.48
C ILE A 60 -7.66 7.14 9.33
N TYR A 61 -8.21 7.11 8.12
CA TYR A 61 -7.53 7.51 6.90
C TYR A 61 -8.20 8.71 6.23
N ASP A 62 -7.42 9.46 5.47
CA ASP A 62 -7.95 10.43 4.50
C ASP A 62 -8.35 9.74 3.17
N GLY A 63 -8.69 10.55 2.15
CA GLY A 63 -9.16 10.06 0.85
C GLY A 63 -8.14 9.29 0.02
N ILE A 64 -6.86 9.25 0.42
CA ILE A 64 -5.77 8.57 -0.28
C ILE A 64 -5.00 7.59 0.62
N GLN A 65 -5.63 7.15 1.72
CA GLN A 65 -5.08 6.18 2.67
C GLN A 65 -3.87 6.67 3.48
N ARG A 66 -3.77 7.97 3.79
CA ARG A 66 -2.82 8.46 4.79
C ARG A 66 -3.42 8.39 6.20
N PRO A 67 -2.75 7.79 7.20
CA PRO A 67 -3.28 7.66 8.55
C PRO A 67 -3.28 9.02 9.28
N LEU A 68 -4.48 9.57 9.54
CA LEU A 68 -4.66 10.87 10.19
C LEU A 68 -3.99 10.98 11.58
N PRO A 69 -4.02 9.96 12.46
CA PRO A 69 -3.32 10.05 13.74
C PRO A 69 -1.80 10.24 13.59
N VAL A 70 -1.18 9.53 12.64
CA VAL A 70 0.27 9.65 12.37
C VAL A 70 0.60 11.01 11.78
N LEU A 71 -0.27 11.51 10.90
CA LEU A 71 -0.14 12.86 10.34
C LEU A 71 -0.26 13.92 11.45
N GLN A 72 -1.22 13.78 12.36
CA GLN A 72 -1.40 14.68 13.51
C GLN A 72 -0.18 14.69 14.43
N ASP A 73 0.40 13.52 14.74
CA ASP A 73 1.62 13.43 15.56
C ASP A 73 2.80 14.19 14.93
N SER A 74 2.85 14.28 13.60
CA SER A 74 3.92 14.97 12.87
C SER A 74 3.67 16.47 12.62
N MET A 75 2.41 16.89 12.49
CA MET A 75 2.06 18.25 12.02
C MET A 75 1.21 19.06 13.01
N GLY A 76 0.72 18.44 14.08
CA GLY A 76 -0.26 19.03 14.99
C GLY A 76 -1.68 19.01 14.41
N ASP A 77 -2.51 19.97 14.83
CA ASP A 77 -3.95 19.95 14.56
C ASP A 77 -4.36 20.31 13.13
N TYR A 78 -3.41 20.79 12.31
CA TYR A 78 -3.65 21.19 10.92
C TYR A 78 -2.92 20.28 9.95
N ILE A 79 -3.57 19.94 8.83
CA ILE A 79 -2.97 19.13 7.77
C ILE A 79 -2.14 20.04 6.86
N LEU A 80 -0.82 19.88 6.88
CA LEU A 80 0.08 20.54 5.93
C LEU A 80 0.09 19.77 4.60
N ARG A 81 0.36 20.51 3.51
CA ARG A 81 0.43 19.95 2.16
C ARG A 81 1.77 19.23 1.94
N GLY A 82 1.78 18.24 1.04
CA GLY A 82 3.02 17.56 0.64
C GLY A 82 3.56 16.56 1.68
N VAL A 83 2.81 16.30 2.76
CA VAL A 83 3.19 15.33 3.78
C VAL A 83 2.63 13.95 3.44
N THR A 84 3.48 12.94 3.59
CA THR A 84 3.17 11.54 3.29
C THR A 84 3.43 10.65 4.50
N ALA A 85 2.59 9.65 4.68
CA ALA A 85 2.74 8.60 5.68
C ALA A 85 2.25 7.28 5.05
N PRO A 86 2.93 6.14 5.29
CA PRO A 86 2.48 4.84 4.80
C PRO A 86 1.07 4.49 5.32
N GLY A 87 0.32 3.70 4.54
CA GLY A 87 -1.05 3.33 4.89
C GLY A 87 -1.11 2.32 6.04
N LEU A 88 -0.08 1.49 6.18
CA LEU A 88 0.07 0.56 7.29
C LEU A 88 1.22 0.97 8.21
N ASP A 89 1.20 0.45 9.44
CA ASP A 89 2.36 0.54 10.32
C ASP A 89 3.36 -0.58 9.96
N HIS A 90 4.43 -0.20 9.29
CA HIS A 90 5.50 -1.11 8.84
C HIS A 90 6.41 -1.61 9.97
N THR A 91 6.25 -1.10 11.19
CA THR A 91 7.08 -1.46 12.35
C THR A 91 6.41 -2.50 13.25
N VAL A 92 5.08 -2.59 13.22
CA VAL A 92 4.30 -3.52 14.04
C VAL A 92 4.51 -4.95 13.58
N LYS A 93 4.78 -5.84 14.54
CA LYS A 93 4.90 -7.28 14.31
C LYS A 93 3.61 -8.01 14.60
N TRP A 94 3.16 -8.80 13.64
CA TRP A 94 1.96 -9.62 13.67
C TRP A 94 2.30 -11.10 13.83
N ASP A 95 1.55 -11.82 14.67
CA ASP A 95 1.69 -13.27 14.83
C ASP A 95 0.93 -14.00 13.71
N PHE A 96 1.66 -14.38 12.67
CA PHE A 96 1.14 -15.07 11.51
C PHE A 96 1.02 -16.57 11.75
N LYS A 97 -0.20 -17.09 11.60
CA LYS A 97 -0.54 -18.50 11.69
C LYS A 97 -0.79 -19.05 10.29
N ALA A 98 0.22 -19.68 9.71
CA ALA A 98 0.13 -20.31 8.40
C ALA A 98 -0.92 -21.45 8.41
N THR A 99 -1.82 -21.44 7.42
CA THR A 99 -2.77 -22.54 7.14
C THR A 99 -2.35 -23.36 5.93
N SER A 100 -1.71 -22.72 4.94
CA SER A 100 -1.11 -23.39 3.79
C SER A 100 0.26 -23.98 4.13
N LYS A 101 0.73 -24.90 3.29
CA LYS A 101 1.97 -25.65 3.47
C LYS A 101 2.82 -25.61 2.19
N ALA A 102 4.11 -25.91 2.35
CA ALA A 102 4.97 -26.10 1.18
C ALA A 102 4.45 -27.26 0.32
N GLY A 103 4.37 -27.04 -0.98
CA GLY A 103 3.82 -27.98 -1.95
C GLY A 103 2.37 -27.69 -2.37
N ASP A 104 1.63 -26.87 -1.64
CA ASP A 104 0.26 -26.50 -2.00
C ASP A 104 0.25 -25.62 -3.26
N GLU A 105 -0.70 -25.88 -4.17
CA GLU A 105 -1.03 -24.98 -5.27
C GLU A 105 -2.01 -23.92 -4.79
N VAL A 106 -1.73 -22.66 -5.08
CA VAL A 106 -2.55 -21.53 -4.67
C VAL A 106 -2.80 -20.56 -5.83
N ASN A 107 -3.94 -19.92 -5.79
CA ASN A 107 -4.40 -18.89 -6.72
C ASN A 107 -4.71 -17.60 -5.98
N GLY A 108 -4.82 -16.50 -6.73
CA GLY A 108 -5.18 -15.19 -6.18
C GLY A 108 -6.47 -15.27 -5.36
N GLY A 109 -6.42 -14.79 -4.13
CA GLY A 109 -7.54 -14.84 -3.17
C GLY A 109 -7.53 -16.05 -2.23
N ASP A 110 -6.67 -17.05 -2.45
CA ASP A 110 -6.55 -18.18 -1.53
C ASP A 110 -5.93 -17.76 -0.19
N ILE A 111 -6.32 -18.42 0.90
CA ILE A 111 -5.88 -18.07 2.24
C ILE A 111 -4.53 -18.75 2.55
N LEU A 112 -3.49 -17.94 2.75
CA LEU A 112 -2.15 -18.37 3.19
C LEU A 112 -2.11 -18.68 4.69
N GLY A 113 -2.89 -17.94 5.46
CA GLY A 113 -2.96 -18.05 6.91
C GLY A 113 -3.73 -16.91 7.53
N THR A 114 -3.56 -16.71 8.83
CA THR A 114 -4.29 -15.70 9.58
C THR A 114 -3.42 -14.92 10.55
N VAL A 115 -3.87 -13.72 10.88
CA VAL A 115 -3.34 -12.84 11.91
C VAL A 115 -4.51 -12.37 12.78
N GLN A 116 -4.33 -12.32 14.11
CA GLN A 116 -5.31 -11.68 14.98
C GLN A 116 -5.11 -10.17 14.94
N GLU A 117 -5.97 -9.43 14.24
CA GLU A 117 -5.81 -7.99 14.08
C GLU A 117 -6.46 -7.19 15.22
N THR A 118 -7.67 -7.58 15.60
CA THR A 118 -8.41 -7.01 16.74
C THR A 118 -8.90 -8.14 17.64
N PRO A 119 -9.42 -7.90 18.86
CA PRO A 119 -9.92 -8.98 19.72
C PRO A 119 -11.03 -9.84 19.09
N THR A 120 -11.77 -9.30 18.12
CA THR A 120 -12.92 -9.96 17.49
C THR A 120 -12.67 -10.39 16.05
N ILE A 121 -11.71 -9.76 15.36
CA ILE A 121 -11.49 -9.98 13.92
C ILE A 121 -10.18 -10.72 13.68
N VAL A 122 -10.32 -11.88 13.04
CA VAL A 122 -9.21 -12.65 12.47
C VAL A 122 -9.00 -12.18 11.04
N HIS A 123 -7.88 -11.53 10.78
CA HIS A 123 -7.49 -11.10 9.44
C HIS A 123 -6.95 -12.30 8.66
N LYS A 124 -7.50 -12.54 7.47
CA LYS A 124 -7.05 -13.61 6.56
C LYS A 124 -6.00 -13.05 5.62
N ILE A 125 -4.83 -13.64 5.61
CA ILE A 125 -3.76 -13.28 4.68
C ILE A 125 -4.03 -14.03 3.37
N LEU A 126 -4.26 -13.27 2.30
CA LEU A 126 -4.61 -13.82 0.99
C LEU A 126 -3.40 -13.81 0.06
N VAL A 127 -3.38 -14.74 -0.89
CA VAL A 127 -2.50 -14.64 -2.06
C VAL A 127 -2.95 -13.42 -2.88
N PRO A 128 -2.02 -12.52 -3.29
CA PRO A 128 -2.38 -11.37 -4.09
C PRO A 128 -3.14 -11.77 -5.36
N PRO A 129 -4.14 -11.01 -5.82
CA PRO A 129 -5.10 -11.51 -6.83
C PRO A 129 -4.48 -11.94 -8.18
N LYS A 130 -3.32 -11.39 -8.56
CA LYS A 130 -2.61 -11.70 -9.81
C LYS A 130 -1.47 -12.70 -9.64
N VAL A 131 -1.36 -13.32 -8.47
CA VAL A 131 -0.30 -14.26 -8.12
C VAL A 131 -0.91 -15.66 -8.03
N SER A 132 -0.26 -16.63 -8.65
CA SER A 132 -0.64 -18.03 -8.59
C SER A 132 0.60 -18.90 -8.72
N GLY A 133 0.58 -20.08 -8.13
CA GLY A 133 1.67 -21.04 -8.27
C GLY A 133 1.75 -21.97 -7.07
N LYS A 134 2.88 -22.67 -6.97
CA LYS A 134 3.11 -23.64 -5.91
C LYS A 134 3.95 -23.03 -4.80
N ILE A 135 3.53 -23.22 -3.55
CA ILE A 135 4.25 -22.71 -2.39
C ILE A 135 5.57 -23.49 -2.23
N LYS A 136 6.69 -22.78 -2.37
CA LYS A 136 8.02 -23.33 -2.09
C LYS A 136 8.30 -23.39 -0.60
N SER A 137 7.95 -22.33 0.12
CA SER A 137 8.10 -22.28 1.57
C SER A 137 7.11 -21.30 2.20
N ILE A 138 6.64 -21.61 3.41
CA ILE A 138 5.83 -20.72 4.22
C ILE A 138 6.10 -21.01 5.69
N LYS A 139 6.25 -19.97 6.51
CA LYS A 139 6.60 -20.10 7.92
C LYS A 139 5.67 -19.28 8.80
N LYS A 140 5.23 -19.88 9.91
CA LYS A 140 4.54 -19.18 10.99
C LYS A 140 5.56 -18.40 11.84
N GLY A 141 5.12 -17.31 12.46
CA GLY A 141 6.00 -16.49 13.29
C GLY A 141 5.54 -15.04 13.39
N LYS A 142 6.39 -14.20 13.99
CA LYS A 142 6.16 -12.77 14.11
C LYS A 142 6.83 -12.01 12.97
N TYR A 143 6.04 -11.28 12.21
CA TYR A 143 6.45 -10.60 10.97
C TYR A 143 5.88 -9.18 10.92
N THR A 144 6.64 -8.23 10.39
CA THR A 144 6.06 -6.96 9.93
C THR A 144 5.28 -7.18 8.64
N VAL A 145 4.57 -6.15 8.18
CA VAL A 145 3.83 -6.23 6.91
C VAL A 145 4.75 -6.43 5.69
N ASP A 146 6.00 -5.97 5.77
CA ASP A 146 7.02 -6.11 4.71
C ASP A 146 7.81 -7.42 4.79
N ASP A 147 7.76 -8.14 5.91
CA ASP A 147 8.56 -9.34 6.06
C ASP A 147 8.05 -10.46 5.13
N VAL A 148 8.99 -11.21 4.57
CA VAL A 148 8.68 -12.35 3.70
C VAL A 148 8.26 -13.54 4.55
N ILE A 149 6.97 -13.88 4.52
CA ILE A 149 6.40 -15.02 5.25
C ILE A 149 6.54 -16.33 4.48
N GLY A 150 6.76 -16.24 3.17
CA GLY A 150 6.89 -17.39 2.28
C GLY A 150 7.29 -17.01 0.86
N THR A 151 7.49 -18.02 0.03
CA THR A 151 7.83 -17.87 -1.39
C THR A 151 7.14 -18.92 -2.23
N LEU A 152 6.83 -18.56 -3.47
CA LEU A 152 6.41 -19.50 -4.50
C LEU A 152 7.64 -20.10 -5.21
N GLU A 153 7.42 -21.16 -6.00
CA GLU A 153 8.49 -21.83 -6.75
C GLU A 153 9.16 -20.92 -7.80
N ASP A 154 8.42 -19.98 -8.38
CA ASP A 154 8.90 -18.96 -9.32
C ASP A 154 9.76 -17.85 -8.67
N GLY A 155 9.88 -17.86 -7.34
CA GLY A 155 10.61 -16.85 -6.57
C GLY A 155 9.76 -15.69 -6.07
N THR A 156 8.46 -15.64 -6.40
CA THR A 156 7.53 -14.62 -5.91
C THR A 156 7.47 -14.65 -4.38
N LYS A 157 7.69 -13.49 -3.76
CA LYS A 157 7.66 -13.33 -2.30
C LYS A 157 6.21 -13.15 -1.84
N LEU A 158 5.86 -13.83 -0.75
CA LEU A 158 4.59 -13.67 -0.05
C LEU A 158 4.86 -12.86 1.22
N GLN A 159 4.00 -11.87 1.47
CA GLN A 159 4.07 -10.93 2.60
C GLN A 159 2.70 -10.86 3.28
N LEU A 160 2.60 -10.15 4.42
CA LEU A 160 1.31 -9.93 5.07
C LEU A 160 0.49 -8.81 4.42
N MET A 161 1.11 -7.98 3.59
CA MET A 161 0.44 -6.94 2.81
C MET A 161 0.66 -7.10 1.32
N HIS A 162 -0.23 -6.50 0.53
CA HIS A 162 0.00 -6.24 -0.89
C HIS A 162 -0.56 -4.87 -1.27
N LYS A 163 -0.07 -4.32 -2.38
CA LYS A 163 -0.62 -3.08 -2.96
C LYS A 163 -1.64 -3.41 -4.02
N TRP A 164 -2.75 -2.67 -4.04
CA TRP A 164 -3.80 -2.84 -5.03
C TRP A 164 -4.25 -1.49 -5.60
N PRO A 165 -4.32 -1.33 -6.94
CA PRO A 165 -4.83 -0.11 -7.54
C PRO A 165 -6.30 0.11 -7.18
N VAL A 166 -6.68 1.34 -6.85
CA VAL A 166 -8.08 1.66 -6.47
C VAL A 166 -9.03 1.73 -7.67
N ARG A 167 -8.49 1.75 -8.89
CA ARG A 167 -9.21 1.76 -10.16
C ARG A 167 -9.00 0.46 -10.92
#